data_AF-A0A9Q4Q2F0-F1
#
_entry.id   AF-A0A9Q4Q2F0-F1
#
_cell.length_a   1.000
_cell.length_b   1.000
_cell.length_c   1.000
_cell.angle_alpha   90.00
_cell.angle_beta   90.00
_cell.angle_gamma   90.00
#
_symmetry.space_group_name_H-M   'P 1'
#
loop_
_entity.id
_entity.type
_entity.pdbx_description
1 polymer ?
#
loop_
_entity_poly.entity_id
_entity_poly.type
_entity_poly.pdbx_seq_one_letter_code
_entity_poly.pdbx_strand_id
1 'polypeptide(L)' 'MNDSSDQSGESGGLTPKQRLEAPNHRLIEAGVATIPDMETLQECVAYENAHQNRTQILRRLKWKAEELRENEE' A
#
# COMPACT_ATOMS: atom_id res chain seq x y z
N MET A 1 -30.49 18.42 -9.50
CA MET A 1 -30.51 17.20 -10.32
C MET A 1 -29.17 17.08 -11.03
N ASN A 2 -28.29 16.20 -10.53
CA ASN A 2 -27.58 15.19 -11.31
C ASN A 2 -26.55 14.51 -10.38
N ASP A 3 -26.93 13.33 -9.91
CA ASP A 3 -26.07 12.31 -9.32
C ASP A 3 -24.74 12.16 -10.07
N SER A 4 -23.65 12.11 -9.32
CA SER A 4 -22.41 11.47 -9.76
C SER A 4 -21.78 10.84 -8.53
N SER A 5 -22.40 9.71 -8.16
CA SER A 5 -21.74 8.43 -7.91
C SER A 5 -20.25 8.52 -7.61
N ASP A 6 -19.84 8.18 -6.40
CA ASP A 6 -19.45 6.80 -6.11
C ASP A 6 -19.08 6.69 -4.63
N GLN A 7 -19.99 6.12 -3.85
CA GLN A 7 -19.67 5.61 -2.52
C GLN A 7 -18.77 4.38 -2.72
N SER A 8 -17.46 4.49 -2.52
CA SER A 8 -16.59 3.31 -2.50
C SER A 8 -15.49 3.45 -1.44
N GLY A 9 -15.78 2.90 -0.25
CA GLY A 9 -14.77 2.38 0.67
C GLY A 9 -13.90 3.41 1.40
N GLU A 10 -14.50 4.32 2.15
CA GLU A 10 -13.79 5.17 3.11
C GLU A 10 -13.28 4.39 4.35
N SER A 11 -12.51 3.31 4.17
CA SER A 11 -11.64 2.82 5.24
C SER A 11 -10.37 3.66 5.30
N GLY A 12 -10.50 5.00 5.39
CA GLY A 12 -9.49 6.01 5.78
C GLY A 12 -8.04 5.99 5.23
N GLY A 13 -7.66 5.05 4.36
CA GLY A 13 -6.27 4.76 3.99
C GLY A 13 -5.96 5.01 2.52
N LEU A 14 -4.67 5.16 2.20
CA LEU A 14 -4.19 5.27 0.82
C LEU A 14 -4.47 3.95 0.06
N THR A 15 -4.78 4.02 -1.24
CA THR A 15 -4.85 2.82 -2.10
C THR A 15 -3.45 2.31 -2.45
N PRO A 16 -3.29 1.04 -2.89
CA PRO A 16 -2.01 0.51 -3.39
C PRO A 16 -1.37 1.39 -4.47
N LYS A 17 -2.19 1.87 -5.42
CA LYS A 17 -1.76 2.80 -6.46
C LYS A 17 -1.20 4.10 -5.88
N GLN A 18 -1.91 4.73 -4.95
CA GLN A 18 -1.48 5.98 -4.33
C GLN A 18 -0.19 5.82 -3.52
N ARG A 19 0.03 4.65 -2.89
CA ARG A 19 1.27 4.35 -2.17
C ARG A 19 2.45 4.10 -3.10
N LEU A 20 2.24 3.34 -4.18
CA LEU A 20 3.33 2.75 -4.96
C LEU A 20 3.68 3.51 -6.24
N GLU A 21 2.79 4.36 -6.77
CA GLU A 21 3.04 5.17 -7.96
C GLU A 21 3.48 6.61 -7.64
N ALA A 22 3.80 6.92 -6.38
CA ALA A 22 4.28 8.24 -6.03
C ALA A 22 5.57 8.60 -6.81
N PRO A 23 5.71 9.83 -7.32
CA PRO A 23 6.83 10.23 -8.18
C PRO A 23 8.17 10.26 -7.43
N ASN A 24 8.14 10.21 -6.10
CA ASN A 24 9.33 10.24 -5.25
C ASN A 24 9.41 8.96 -4.43
N HIS A 25 10.58 8.31 -4.48
CA HIS A 25 10.85 7.07 -3.75
C HIS A 25 10.60 7.21 -2.24
N ARG A 26 10.94 8.35 -1.64
CA ARG A 26 10.69 8.60 -0.21
C ARG A 26 9.21 8.60 0.16
N LEU A 27 8.35 9.04 -0.76
CA LEU A 27 6.90 9.03 -0.56
C LEU A 27 6.34 7.61 -0.66
N ILE A 28 6.92 6.77 -1.53
CA ILE A 28 6.59 5.35 -1.59
C ILE A 28 6.96 4.67 -0.27
N GLU A 29 8.19 4.89 0.22
CA GLU A 29 8.64 4.32 1.49
C GLU A 29 7.75 4.76 2.66
N ALA A 30 7.39 6.04 2.72
CA ALA A 30 6.47 6.57 3.73
C ALA A 30 5.08 5.95 3.60
N GLY A 31 4.56 5.80 2.38
CA GLY A 31 3.26 5.17 2.12
C GLY A 31 3.23 3.70 2.53
N VAL A 32 4.34 2.97 2.36
CA VAL A 32 4.48 1.59 2.84
C VAL A 32 4.58 1.54 4.36
N ALA A 33 5.33 2.45 4.98
CA ALA A 33 5.50 2.49 6.44
C ALA A 33 4.19 2.75 7.19
N THR A 34 3.24 3.48 6.59
CA THR A 34 1.92 3.78 7.16
C THR A 34 0.86 2.71 6.90
N ILE A 35 1.23 1.56 6.31
CA ILE A 35 0.31 0.44 6.14
C ILE A 35 -0.08 -0.11 7.52
N PRO A 36 -1.38 -0.15 7.87
CA PRO A 36 -1.82 -0.50 9.21
C PRO A 36 -1.93 -2.00 9.47
N ASP A 37 -2.10 -2.82 8.42
CA ASP A 37 -2.40 -4.24 8.55
C ASP A 37 -1.86 -5.08 7.39
N MET A 38 -1.89 -6.41 7.57
CA MET A 38 -1.37 -7.38 6.61
C MET A 38 -2.23 -7.46 5.33
N GLU A 39 -3.55 -7.22 5.41
CA GLU A 39 -4.45 -7.28 4.26
C GLU A 39 -4.08 -6.19 3.25
N THR A 40 -4.01 -4.95 3.72
CA THR A 40 -3.58 -3.78 2.94
C THR A 40 -2.18 -3.96 2.36
N LEU A 41 -1.29 -4.61 3.11
CA LEU A 41 0.08 -4.92 2.65
C LEU A 41 0.07 -5.91 1.49
N GLN A 42 -0.75 -6.96 1.57
CA GLN A 42 -0.89 -7.95 0.51
C GLN A 42 -1.46 -7.35 -0.77
N GLU A 43 -2.42 -6.43 -0.69
CA GLU A 43 -2.91 -5.69 -1.84
C GLU A 43 -1.80 -4.87 -2.52
N CYS A 44 -0.94 -4.22 -1.73
CA CYS A 44 0.22 -3.50 -2.25
C CYS A 44 1.22 -4.44 -2.93
N VAL A 45 1.46 -5.63 -2.38
CA VAL A 45 2.32 -6.65 -3.00
C VAL A 45 1.72 -7.14 -4.31
N ALA A 46 0.44 -7.51 -4.35
CA ALA A 46 -0.23 -7.97 -5.56
C ALA A 46 -0.22 -6.90 -6.65
N TYR A 47 -0.50 -5.65 -6.28
CA TYR A 47 -0.42 -4.50 -7.18
C TYR A 47 0.99 -4.35 -7.76
N GLU A 48 2.02 -4.32 -6.91
CA GLU A 48 3.40 -4.17 -7.37
C GLU A 48 3.83 -5.29 -8.32
N ASN A 49 3.50 -6.55 -7.99
CA ASN A 49 3.82 -7.71 -8.83
C ASN A 49 3.15 -7.65 -10.21
N ALA A 50 1.94 -7.10 -10.31
CA ALA A 50 1.20 -6.98 -11.56
C ALA A 50 1.61 -5.77 -12.43
N HIS A 51 2.26 -4.76 -11.84
CA HIS A 51 2.57 -3.50 -12.54
C HIS A 51 4.04 -3.38 -12.93
N GLN A 52 4.90 -2.93 -12.01
CA GLN A 52 6.29 -2.63 -12.29
C GLN A 52 7.26 -3.68 -11.73
N ASN A 53 6.79 -4.53 -10.82
CA ASN A 53 7.53 -5.61 -10.17
C ASN A 53 8.93 -5.18 -9.66
N ARG A 54 8.98 -4.02 -9.01
CA ARG A 54 10.23 -3.40 -8.55
C ARG A 54 10.71 -4.11 -7.30
N THR A 55 11.81 -4.84 -7.42
CA THR A 55 12.39 -5.64 -6.30
C THR A 55 12.65 -4.82 -5.04
N GLN A 56 13.05 -3.56 -5.17
CA GLN A 56 13.31 -2.69 -4.02
C GLN A 56 12.04 -2.38 -3.22
N ILE A 57 10.91 -2.18 -3.90
CA ILE A 57 9.62 -1.93 -3.26
C ILE A 57 9.09 -3.20 -2.62
N LEU A 58 9.18 -4.34 -3.31
CA LEU A 58 8.80 -5.64 -2.74
C LEU A 58 9.61 -5.98 -1.49
N ARG A 59 10.90 -5.66 -1.46
CA ARG A 59 11.73 -5.80 -0.25
C ARG A 59 11.21 -4.93 0.89
N ARG A 60 10.82 -3.68 0.61
CA ARG A 60 10.28 -2.77 1.63
C ARG A 60 8.94 -3.25 2.17
N LEU A 61 8.06 -3.76 1.30
CA LEU A 61 6.80 -4.39 1.68
C LEU A 61 7.04 -5.62 2.56
N LYS A 62 8.03 -6.46 2.22
CA LYS A 62 8.43 -7.60 3.07
C LYS A 62 8.84 -7.15 4.47
N TRP A 63 9.71 -6.14 4.60
CA TRP A 63 10.11 -5.62 5.91
C TRP A 63 8.95 -5.09 6.72
N LYS A 64 8.00 -4.40 6.08
CA LYS A 64 6.79 -3.94 6.78
C LYS A 64 5.92 -5.12 7.24
N ALA A 65 5.87 -6.22 6.49
CA ALA A 65 5.16 -7.42 6.91
C ALA A 65 5.81 -8.10 8.12
N GLU A 66 7.14 -8.08 8.20
CA GLU A 66 7.90 -8.57 9.35
C GLU A 66 7.61 -7.69 10.59
N GLU A 67 7.67 -6.36 10.43
CA GLU A 67 7.35 -5.40 11.50
C GLU A 67 5.92 -5.57 12.04
N LEU A 68 4.91 -5.74 11.16
CA LEU A 68 3.53 -5.95 11.60
C LEU A 68 3.37 -7.23 12.42
N ARG A 69 4.04 -8.33 12.02
CA ARG A 69 4.02 -9.60 12.77
C ARG A 69 4.67 -9.48 14.13
N GLU A 70 5.77 -8.72 14.23
CA GLU A 70 6.46 -8.46 15.50
C GLU A 70 5.65 -7.56 16.45
N ASN A 71 4.81 -6.66 15.92
CA ASN A 71 3.96 -5.79 16.74
C ASN A 71 2.64 -6.45 17.19
N GLU A 72 2.27 -7.58 16.60
CA GLU A 72 1.12 -8.40 17.02
C GLU A 72 1.45 -9.37 18.19
N GLU A 73 2.72 -9.41 18.61
CA GLU A 73 3.25 -10.26 19.71
C GLU A 73 3.56 -9.45 20.97
#